data_AF-A0A4U5JM97-F1
#
_entry.id   AF-A0A4U5JM97-F1
#
_cell.length_a   1.000
_cell.length_b   1.000
_cell.length_c   1.000
_cell.angle_alpha   90.00
_cell.angle_beta   90.00
_cell.angle_gamma   90.00
#
_symmetry.space_group_name_H-M   'P 1'
#
loop_
_entity.id
_entity.type
_entity.pdbx_description
1 polymer ?
#
loop_
_entity_poly.entity_id
_entity_poly.type
_entity_poly.pdbx_seq_one_letter_code
_entity_poly.pdbx_strand_id
1 'polypeptide(L)'
;MSIARKILPPFVGLVLGALCALLSVAVAGGGHGWNSALPFGLCALLLYPSAFVGAQTPDTRRELNSALLVAAVALDAWLAVRSLQEGLHYVVPVWPFALAWLALWFGWQGLALRSWIRAKK
;
A
#
# COMPACT_ATOMS: atom_id res chain seq x y z
N MET A 1 -27.37 5.74 10.11
CA MET A 1 -25.90 5.67 10.02
C MET A 1 -25.39 6.95 9.35
N SER A 2 -24.62 7.79 10.04
CA SER A 2 -24.22 9.14 9.54
C SER A 2 -23.35 9.07 8.29
N ILE A 3 -23.56 10.02 7.35
CA ILE A 3 -22.78 10.18 6.10
C ILE A 3 -21.26 10.25 6.38
N ALA A 4 -20.87 10.88 7.49
CA ALA A 4 -19.46 10.99 7.90
C ALA A 4 -18.79 9.62 8.11
N ARG A 5 -19.52 8.60 8.60
CA ARG A 5 -18.97 7.26 8.81
C ARG A 5 -18.71 6.51 7.50
N LYS A 6 -19.37 6.89 6.40
CA LYS A 6 -19.20 6.27 5.09
C LYS A 6 -18.02 6.87 4.31
N ILE A 7 -17.83 8.19 4.41
CA ILE A 7 -16.87 8.96 3.59
C ILE A 7 -15.50 9.10 4.26
N LEU A 8 -15.45 9.22 5.59
CA LEU A 8 -14.19 9.46 6.30
C LEU A 8 -13.14 8.34 6.07
N PRO A 9 -13.49 7.05 6.10
CA PRO A 9 -12.49 5.98 5.91
C PRO A 9 -11.85 5.92 4.52
N PRO A 10 -12.59 5.97 3.38
CA PRO A 10 -11.95 6.02 2.07
C PRO A 10 -11.15 7.31 1.85
N PHE A 11 -11.56 8.43 2.45
CA PHE A 11 -10.78 9.68 2.42
C PHE A 11 -9.45 9.53 3.16
N VAL A 12 -9.45 8.93 4.36
CA VAL A 12 -8.21 8.60 5.09
C VAL A 12 -7.34 7.66 4.26
N GLY A 13 -7.94 6.67 3.59
CA GLY A 13 -7.25 5.82 2.63
C GLY A 13 -6.61 6.61 1.50
N LEU A 14 -7.31 7.58 0.92
CA LEU A 14 -6.78 8.43 -0.15
C LEU A 14 -5.58 9.25 0.34
N VAL A 15 -5.66 9.84 1.53
CA VAL A 15 -4.56 10.61 2.13
C VAL A 15 -3.34 9.72 2.36
N LEU A 16 -3.51 8.53 2.92
CA LEU A 16 -2.40 7.59 3.15
C LEU A 16 -1.80 7.07 1.83
N GLY A 17 -2.66 6.77 0.84
CA GLY A 17 -2.23 6.41 -0.50
C GLY A 17 -1.43 7.54 -1.17
N ALA A 18 -1.87 8.79 -1.02
CA ALA A 18 -1.17 9.95 -1.55
C ALA A 18 0.18 10.18 -0.86
N LEU A 19 0.26 10.02 0.47
CA LEU A 19 1.51 10.09 1.20
C LEU A 19 2.49 8.98 0.76
N CYS A 20 1.99 7.75 0.56
CA CYS A 20 2.78 6.63 0.07
C CYS A 20 3.30 6.88 -1.37
N ALA A 21 2.47 7.47 -2.24
CA ALA A 21 2.86 7.87 -3.59
C ALA A 21 3.88 9.02 -3.61
N LEU A 22 3.70 10.05 -2.77
CA LEU A 22 4.64 11.15 -2.66
C LEU A 22 6.01 10.68 -2.14
N LEU A 23 6.00 9.80 -1.15
CA LEU A 23 7.23 9.26 -0.59
C LEU A 23 7.94 8.33 -1.60
N SER A 24 7.21 7.64 -2.49
CA SER A 24 7.84 6.86 -3.55
C SER A 24 8.58 7.71 -4.56
N VAL A 25 8.12 8.94 -4.82
CA VAL A 25 8.84 9.92 -5.65
C VAL A 25 10.15 10.34 -4.98
N ALA A 26 10.12 10.61 -3.68
CA ALA A 26 11.32 10.93 -2.91
C ALA A 26 12.33 9.77 -2.90
N VAL A 27 11.84 8.53 -2.74
CA VAL A 27 12.66 7.31 -2.77
C VAL A 27 13.24 7.03 -4.16
N ALA A 28 12.49 7.29 -5.22
CA ALA A 28 12.98 7.16 -6.60
C ALA A 28 14.05 8.21 -6.95
N GLY A 29 14.16 9.30 -6.18
CA GLY A 29 15.28 10.23 -6.25
C GLY A 29 15.50 10.87 -7.62
N GLY A 30 14.44 11.06 -8.41
CA GLY A 30 14.54 11.63 -9.77
C GLY A 30 15.31 10.78 -10.78
N GLY A 31 15.41 9.45 -10.57
CA GLY A 31 16.10 8.53 -11.48
C GLY A 31 17.39 7.93 -10.90
N HIS A 32 17.88 8.46 -9.78
CA HIS A 32 19.11 7.99 -9.12
C HIS A 32 18.87 7.24 -7.81
N GLY A 33 17.60 7.10 -7.39
CA GLY A 33 17.20 6.34 -6.22
C GLY A 33 16.59 4.98 -6.58
N TRP A 34 15.80 4.42 -5.68
CA TRP A 34 15.11 3.15 -5.87
C TRP A 34 13.84 3.36 -6.70
N ASN A 35 13.99 3.38 -8.02
CA ASN A 35 12.91 3.67 -8.98
C ASN A 35 11.80 2.63 -8.93
N SER A 36 12.12 1.40 -8.53
CA SER A 36 11.12 0.35 -8.33
C SER A 36 10.08 0.75 -7.29
N ALA A 37 10.33 1.68 -6.36
CA ALA A 37 9.30 2.14 -5.42
C ALA A 37 8.18 2.94 -6.11
N LEU A 38 8.47 3.64 -7.20
CA LEU A 38 7.55 4.61 -7.82
C LEU A 38 6.23 3.99 -8.30
N PRO A 39 6.21 2.95 -9.16
CA PRO A 39 4.94 2.36 -9.63
C PRO A 39 4.11 1.78 -8.48
N PHE A 40 4.74 1.20 -7.46
CA PHE A 40 4.03 0.62 -6.31
C PHE A 40 3.47 1.71 -5.40
N GLY A 41 4.22 2.81 -5.18
CA GLY A 41 3.69 3.98 -4.49
C GLY A 41 2.45 4.56 -5.18
N LEU A 42 2.42 4.61 -6.51
CA LEU A 42 1.23 5.03 -7.25
C LEU A 42 0.07 4.04 -7.10
N CYS A 43 0.32 2.73 -7.10
CA CYS A 43 -0.71 1.73 -6.81
C CYS A 43 -1.36 1.94 -5.42
N ALA A 44 -0.61 2.48 -4.45
CA ALA A 44 -1.12 2.75 -3.11
C ALA A 44 -2.32 3.72 -3.10
N LEU A 45 -2.45 4.60 -4.11
CA LEU A 45 -3.60 5.49 -4.28
C LEU A 45 -4.94 4.74 -4.43
N LEU A 46 -4.91 3.51 -4.96
CA LEU A 46 -6.09 2.67 -5.12
C LEU A 46 -6.20 1.63 -4.00
N LEU A 47 -5.06 1.07 -3.57
CA LEU A 47 -5.00 -0.01 -2.59
C LEU A 47 -5.46 0.44 -1.21
N TYR A 48 -5.04 1.63 -0.76
CA TYR A 48 -5.45 2.15 0.54
C TYR A 48 -6.96 2.41 0.64
N PRO A 49 -7.59 3.19 -0.25
CA PRO A 49 -9.04 3.36 -0.22
C PRO A 49 -9.78 2.02 -0.24
N SER A 50 -9.33 1.08 -1.07
CA SER A 50 -9.92 -0.25 -1.17
C SER A 50 -9.83 -1.03 0.14
N ALA A 51 -8.67 -0.99 0.81
CA ALA A 51 -8.48 -1.63 2.11
C ALA A 51 -9.35 -1.00 3.21
N PHE A 52 -9.55 0.32 3.19
CA PHE A 52 -10.47 1.00 4.13
C PHE A 52 -11.94 0.67 3.86
N VAL A 53 -12.35 0.55 2.59
CA VAL A 53 -13.70 0.08 2.23
C VAL A 53 -13.90 -1.36 2.71
N GLY A 54 -12.92 -2.24 2.50
CA GLY A 54 -12.94 -3.62 2.99
C GLY A 54 -13.01 -3.72 4.53
N ALA A 55 -12.42 -2.76 5.24
CA ALA A 55 -12.42 -2.69 6.70
C ALA A 55 -13.74 -2.19 7.32
N GLN A 56 -14.56 -1.44 6.58
CA GLN A 56 -15.84 -0.92 7.07
C GLN A 56 -16.90 -2.02 7.21
N THR A 57 -16.96 -2.94 6.26
CA THR A 57 -17.94 -4.03 6.21
C THR A 57 -17.24 -5.36 5.91
N PRO A 58 -16.40 -5.86 6.84
CA PRO A 58 -15.50 -6.98 6.59
C PRO A 58 -16.23 -8.26 6.13
N ASP A 59 -17.39 -8.56 6.73
CA ASP A 59 -18.16 -9.77 6.42
C ASP A 59 -18.74 -9.72 5.00
N THR A 60 -19.29 -8.57 4.61
CA THR A 60 -19.87 -8.34 3.27
C THR A 60 -18.81 -8.16 2.18
N ARG A 61 -17.58 -7.81 2.55
CA ARG A 61 -16.47 -7.51 1.62
C ARG A 61 -15.35 -8.54 1.67
N ARG A 62 -15.65 -9.77 2.08
CA ARG A 62 -14.67 -10.85 2.20
C ARG A 62 -13.91 -11.15 0.91
N GLU A 63 -14.60 -11.11 -0.24
CA GLU A 63 -13.98 -11.31 -1.56
C GLU A 63 -12.98 -10.20 -1.88
N LEU A 64 -13.35 -8.93 -1.66
CA LEU A 64 -12.46 -7.78 -1.80
C LEU A 64 -11.23 -7.91 -0.90
N ASN A 65 -11.44 -8.25 0.39
CA ASN A 65 -10.33 -8.43 1.33
C ASN A 65 -9.40 -9.58 0.90
N SER A 66 -9.95 -10.66 0.36
CA SER A 66 -9.16 -11.78 -0.18
C SER A 66 -8.39 -11.36 -1.43
N ALA A 67 -9.01 -10.62 -2.34
CA ALA A 67 -8.36 -10.08 -3.54
C ALA A 67 -7.23 -9.12 -3.20
N LEU A 68 -7.40 -8.27 -2.19
CA LEU A 68 -6.35 -7.38 -1.68
C LEU A 68 -5.18 -8.16 -1.11
N LEU A 69 -5.42 -9.26 -0.40
CA LEU A 69 -4.34 -10.11 0.11
C LEU A 69 -3.58 -10.85 -1.00
N VAL A 70 -4.30 -11.34 -2.02
CA VAL A 70 -3.66 -11.92 -3.21
C VAL A 70 -2.82 -10.87 -3.93
N ALA A 71 -3.36 -9.65 -4.09
CA ALA A 71 -2.64 -8.52 -4.66
C ALA A 71 -1.41 -8.15 -3.83
N ALA A 72 -1.48 -8.21 -2.50
CA ALA A 72 -0.34 -7.92 -1.61
C ALA A 72 0.83 -8.86 -1.92
N VAL A 73 0.57 -10.18 -1.92
CA VAL A 73 1.59 -11.19 -2.21
C VAL A 73 2.16 -11.00 -3.62
N ALA A 74 1.31 -10.79 -4.62
CA ALA A 74 1.74 -10.63 -6.00
C ALA A 74 2.58 -9.36 -6.20
N LEU A 75 2.16 -8.24 -5.63
CA LEU A 75 2.86 -6.96 -5.73
C LEU A 75 4.17 -6.97 -4.93
N ASP A 76 4.22 -7.61 -3.77
CA ASP A 76 5.46 -7.73 -3.00
C ASP A 76 6.49 -8.60 -3.71
N ALA A 77 6.06 -9.72 -4.29
CA ALA A 77 6.92 -10.55 -5.13
C ALA A 77 7.45 -9.75 -6.34
N TRP A 78 6.57 -8.97 -6.99
CA TRP A 78 6.97 -8.14 -8.12
C TRP A 78 7.93 -7.02 -7.71
N LEU A 79 7.68 -6.35 -6.59
CA LEU A 79 8.56 -5.33 -6.03
C LEU A 79 9.93 -5.91 -5.72
N ALA A 80 9.99 -7.10 -5.10
CA ALA A 80 11.25 -7.78 -4.81
C ALA A 80 12.03 -8.09 -6.10
N VAL A 81 11.37 -8.66 -7.12
CA VAL A 81 11.99 -8.95 -8.42
C VAL A 81 12.54 -7.67 -9.07
N ARG A 82 11.75 -6.60 -9.12
CA ARG A 82 12.15 -5.32 -9.72
C ARG A 82 13.32 -4.69 -8.96
N SER A 83 13.30 -4.76 -7.64
CA SER A 83 14.38 -4.24 -6.79
C SER A 83 15.68 -5.00 -6.96
N LEU A 84 15.61 -6.32 -7.14
CA LEU A 84 16.78 -7.15 -7.44
C LEU A 84 17.36 -6.84 -8.82
N GLN A 85 16.51 -6.59 -9.82
CA GLN A 85 16.93 -6.20 -11.17
C GLN A 85 17.58 -4.81 -11.20
N GLU A 86 17.08 -3.88 -10.39
CA GLU A 86 17.61 -2.53 -10.27
C GLU A 86 18.96 -2.51 -9.55
N GLY A 87 19.12 -3.35 -8.52
CA GLY A 87 20.34 -3.47 -7.73
C GLY A 87 20.25 -2.69 -6.41
N LEU A 88 20.77 -3.29 -5.35
CA LEU A 88 20.63 -2.78 -3.98
C LEU A 88 21.38 -1.46 -3.74
N HIS A 89 22.38 -1.13 -4.55
CA HIS A 89 23.17 0.10 -4.41
C HIS A 89 22.35 1.38 -4.66
N TYR A 90 21.20 1.30 -5.35
CA TYR A 90 20.28 2.42 -5.51
C TYR A 90 19.39 2.65 -4.28
N VAL A 91 19.23 1.64 -3.41
CA VAL A 91 18.42 1.73 -2.18
C VAL A 91 19.22 2.35 -1.04
N VAL A 92 20.52 2.06 -0.97
CA VAL A 92 21.40 2.51 0.13
C VAL A 92 21.38 4.03 0.33
N PRO A 93 21.49 4.89 -0.71
CA PRO A 93 21.50 6.34 -0.51
C PRO A 93 20.17 6.91 0.03
N VAL A 94 19.07 6.19 -0.20
CA VAL A 94 17.71 6.61 0.16
C VAL A 94 17.11 5.77 1.29
N TRP A 95 17.94 4.99 2.01
CA TRP A 95 17.47 3.98 2.97
C TRP A 95 16.49 4.52 4.04
N PRO A 96 16.63 5.74 4.60
CA PRO A 96 15.67 6.22 5.61
C PRO A 96 14.29 6.45 5.00
N PHE A 97 14.25 7.03 3.79
CA PHE A 97 13.02 7.25 3.04
C PHE A 97 12.43 5.93 2.54
N ALA A 98 13.27 4.98 2.13
CA ALA A 98 12.86 3.65 1.71
C ALA A 98 12.18 2.87 2.85
N LEU A 99 12.70 2.96 4.08
CA LEU A 99 12.06 2.36 5.25
C LEU A 99 10.71 3.01 5.58
N ALA A 100 10.65 4.34 5.56
CA ALA A 100 9.39 5.05 5.77
C ALA A 100 8.36 4.71 4.69
N TRP A 101 8.80 4.58 3.44
CA TRP A 101 7.97 4.16 2.32
C TRP A 101 7.50 2.72 2.47
N LEU A 102 8.37 1.78 2.85
CA LEU A 102 8.00 0.39 3.10
C LEU A 102 6.99 0.28 4.24
N ALA A 103 7.16 1.06 5.32
CA ALA A 103 6.20 1.09 6.43
C ALA A 103 4.81 1.54 5.97
N LEU A 104 4.73 2.56 5.10
CA LEU A 104 3.48 2.95 4.45
C LEU A 104 2.98 1.86 3.49
N TRP A 105 3.84 1.33 2.63
CA TRP A 105 3.50 0.29 1.67
C TRP A 105 2.83 -0.93 2.34
N PHE A 106 3.36 -1.41 3.47
CA PHE A 106 2.75 -2.53 4.20
C PHE A 106 1.47 -2.15 4.97
N GLY A 107 1.19 -0.86 5.16
CA GLY A 107 0.05 -0.39 5.94
C GLY A 107 -1.31 -0.83 5.40
N TRP A 108 -1.53 -0.75 4.08
CA TRP A 108 -2.79 -1.20 3.47
C TRP A 108 -2.96 -2.72 3.54
N GLN A 109 -1.85 -3.47 3.48
CA GLN A 109 -1.86 -4.93 3.59
C GLN A 109 -2.25 -5.37 5.00
N GLY A 110 -1.68 -4.73 6.03
CA GLY A 110 -2.06 -4.97 7.42
C GLY A 110 -3.53 -4.69 7.68
N LEU A 111 -4.08 -3.65 7.05
CA LEU A 111 -5.50 -3.34 7.12
C LEU A 111 -6.37 -4.40 6.42
N ALA A 112 -5.99 -4.85 5.23
CA ALA A 112 -6.68 -5.92 4.51
C ALA A 112 -6.66 -7.24 5.31
N LEU A 113 -5.50 -7.62 5.86
CA LEU A 113 -5.33 -8.81 6.69
C LEU A 113 -6.20 -8.76 7.94
N ARG A 114 -6.17 -7.64 8.68
CA ARG A 114 -7.01 -7.44 9.85
C ARG A 114 -8.49 -7.57 9.50
N SER A 115 -8.91 -6.99 8.39
CA SER A 115 -10.31 -7.01 7.94
C SER A 115 -10.75 -8.41 7.56
N TRP A 116 -9.90 -9.16 6.86
CA TRP A 116 -10.13 -10.55 6.51
C TRP A 116 -10.21 -11.48 7.72
N ILE A 117 -9.35 -11.29 8.72
CA ILE A 117 -9.40 -12.06 9.99
C ILE A 117 -10.71 -11.80 10.73
N ARG A 118 -11.17 -10.54 10.73
CA ARG A 118 -12.46 -10.18 11.36
C ARG A 118 -13.65 -10.79 10.63
N ALA A 119 -13.60 -10.85 9.30
CA ALA A 119 -14.65 -11.45 8.46
C ALA A 119 -14.84 -12.97 8.66
N LYS A 120 -13.93 -13.63 9.37
CA LYS A 120 -14.00 -15.06 9.69
C LYS A 120 -14.58 -15.36 11.07
N LYS A 121 -14.71 -14.35 11.94
CA LYS A 121 -15.23 -14.49 13.30
C LYS A 121 -16.72 -14.22 13.30
#